data_AF-A2FZ86-F1
#
_entry.id   AF-A2FZ86-F1
#
_cell.length_a   1.000
_cell.length_b   1.000
_cell.length_c   1.000
_cell.angle_alpha   90.00
_cell.angle_beta   90.00
_cell.angle_gamma   90.00
#
_symmetry.space_group_name_H-M   'P 1'
#
loop_
_entity.id
_entity.type
_entity.pdbx_description
1 polymer ?
#
loop_
_entity_poly.entity_id
_entity_poly.type
_entity_poly.pdbx_seq_one_letter_code
_entity_poly.pdbx_strand_id
1 'polypeptide(L)'
;MSTWLEGVVSDTQKEVIDELQKLVEEKGIKEKVLADAQEMAKIAARHILDDSQPELQAFPSIPIDGDKELQYKLVLEFLQSAGFKFAPAVLKFESQHPEIEVDRRELGKSLNLCTYDRTPYLVQLVEEQLKTLEDE
;
A
#
# COMPACT_ATOMS: atom_id res chain seq x y z
N MET A 1 -26.24 16.10 11.57
CA MET A 1 -24.85 16.18 12.08
C MET A 1 -23.81 15.54 11.14
N SER A 2 -24.18 14.56 10.28
CA SER A 2 -23.27 13.98 9.26
C SER A 2 -22.73 14.97 8.23
N THR A 3 -23.56 15.89 7.72
CA THR A 3 -23.24 16.71 6.54
C THR A 3 -22.11 17.71 6.77
N TRP A 4 -21.90 18.15 8.01
CA TRP A 4 -20.85 19.11 8.35
C TRP A 4 -19.49 18.43 8.53
N LEU A 5 -19.47 17.24 9.13
CA LEU A 5 -18.27 16.40 9.25
C LEU A 5 -17.82 15.87 7.89
N GLU A 6 -18.75 15.50 7.02
CA GLU A 6 -18.45 15.11 5.63
C GLU A 6 -17.85 16.29 4.82
N GLY A 7 -18.33 17.51 5.03
CA GLY A 7 -17.76 18.72 4.43
C GLY A 7 -16.32 18.97 4.86
N VAL A 8 -16.05 18.93 6.18
CA VAL A 8 -14.70 19.16 6.73
C VAL A 8 -13.70 18.06 6.29
N VAL A 9 -14.14 16.80 6.22
CA VAL A 9 -13.31 15.69 5.71
C VAL A 9 -13.05 15.83 4.21
N SER A 10 -14.02 16.30 3.42
CA SER A 10 -13.84 16.55 1.99
C SER A 10 -12.89 17.72 1.71
N ASP A 11 -13.00 18.79 2.49
CA ASP A 11 -12.15 19.99 2.31
C ASP A 11 -10.70 19.70 2.70
N THR A 12 -10.46 18.99 3.81
CA THR A 12 -9.11 18.54 4.18
C THR A 12 -8.52 17.51 3.22
N GLN A 13 -9.36 16.69 2.56
CA GLN A 13 -8.89 15.82 1.48
C GLN A 13 -8.46 16.59 0.24
N LYS A 14 -9.20 17.62 -0.16
CA LYS A 14 -8.84 18.47 -1.30
C LYS A 14 -7.53 19.21 -1.04
N GLU A 15 -7.36 19.80 0.14
CA GLU A 15 -6.15 20.52 0.50
C GLU A 15 -4.89 19.64 0.39
N VAL A 16 -4.94 18.41 0.91
CA VAL A 16 -3.82 17.45 0.80
C VAL A 16 -3.55 17.06 -0.66
N ILE A 17 -4.58 16.89 -1.49
CA ILE A 17 -4.42 16.57 -2.91
C ILE A 17 -3.81 17.76 -3.66
N ASP A 18 -4.25 18.98 -3.37
CA ASP A 18 -3.76 20.20 -4.02
C ASP A 18 -2.29 20.48 -3.65
N GLU A 19 -1.91 20.27 -2.38
CA GLU A 19 -0.50 20.35 -1.95
C GLU A 19 0.37 19.29 -2.64
N LEU A 20 -0.14 18.06 -2.75
CA LEU A 20 0.55 16.98 -3.47
C LEU A 20 0.77 17.36 -4.94
N GLN A 21 -0.25 17.90 -5.62
CA GLN A 21 -0.14 18.32 -7.02
C GLN A 21 0.90 19.43 -7.19
N LYS A 22 0.89 20.45 -6.33
CA LYS A 22 1.92 21.50 -6.34
C LYS A 22 3.32 20.92 -6.16
N LEU A 23 3.50 19.99 -5.24
CA LEU A 23 4.80 19.38 -4.98
C LEU A 23 5.29 18.51 -6.14
N VAL A 24 4.37 17.84 -6.85
CA VAL A 24 4.65 17.09 -8.09
C VAL A 24 5.15 18.02 -9.19
N GLU A 25 4.51 19.18 -9.35
CA GLU A 25 4.89 20.20 -10.34
C GLU A 25 6.22 20.88 -9.97
N GLU A 26 6.36 21.37 -8.74
CA GLU A 26 7.57 22.07 -8.26
C GLU A 26 8.82 21.21 -8.37
N LYS A 27 8.70 19.90 -8.10
CA LYS A 27 9.83 18.97 -8.17
C LYS A 27 10.07 18.37 -9.56
N GLY A 28 9.26 18.75 -10.55
CA GLY A 28 9.32 18.21 -11.91
C GLY A 28 9.22 16.68 -11.94
N ILE A 29 8.42 16.10 -11.04
CA ILE A 29 8.32 14.64 -10.89
C ILE A 29 7.74 14.04 -12.16
N LYS A 30 6.77 14.72 -12.78
CA LYS A 30 6.10 14.26 -14.00
C LYS A 30 7.08 14.11 -15.16
N GLU A 31 7.94 15.10 -15.38
CA GLU A 31 8.94 15.09 -16.45
C GLU A 31 9.96 13.97 -16.23
N LYS A 32 10.41 13.78 -14.99
CA LYS A 32 11.33 12.69 -14.63
C LYS A 32 10.71 11.33 -14.88
N VAL A 33 9.50 11.10 -14.36
CA VAL A 33 8.78 9.83 -14.56
C VAL A 33 8.54 9.53 -16.04
N LEU A 34 8.20 10.53 -16.85
CA LEU A 34 8.04 10.35 -18.30
C LEU A 34 9.37 10.01 -18.99
N ALA A 35 10.47 10.66 -18.59
CA ALA A 35 11.79 10.37 -19.14
C ALA A 35 12.23 8.93 -18.79
N ASP A 36 12.07 8.53 -17.53
CA ASP A 36 12.40 7.19 -17.06
C ASP A 36 11.56 6.12 -17.77
N ALA A 37 10.26 6.35 -17.93
CA ALA A 37 9.36 5.45 -18.65
C ALA A 37 9.77 5.30 -20.14
N GLN A 38 10.16 6.41 -20.79
CA GLN A 38 10.67 6.37 -22.16
C GLN A 38 11.99 5.61 -22.27
N GLU A 39 12.88 5.74 -21.30
CA GLU A 39 14.14 5.02 -21.27
C GLU A 39 13.92 3.51 -21.11
N MET A 40 13.09 3.11 -20.15
CA MET A 40 12.71 1.71 -19.95
C MET A 40 12.06 1.12 -21.21
N ALA A 41 11.15 1.86 -21.86
CA ALA A 41 10.53 1.42 -23.11
C ALA A 41 11.55 1.24 -24.25
N LYS A 42 12.56 2.11 -24.34
CA LYS A 42 13.64 1.96 -25.34
C LYS A 42 14.50 0.74 -25.09
N ILE A 43 14.84 0.45 -23.82
CA ILE A 43 15.62 -0.74 -23.45
C ILE A 43 14.84 -2.00 -23.85
N ALA A 44 13.57 -2.08 -23.45
CA ALA A 44 12.71 -3.21 -23.80
C ALA A 44 12.56 -3.37 -25.33
N ALA A 45 12.32 -2.28 -26.07
CA ALA A 45 12.19 -2.34 -27.52
C ALA A 45 13.48 -2.79 -28.23
N ARG A 46 14.66 -2.36 -27.73
CA ARG A 46 15.95 -2.79 -28.29
C ARG A 46 16.20 -4.27 -28.07
N HIS A 47 15.88 -4.78 -26.88
CA HIS A 47 16.01 -6.20 -26.57
C HIS A 47 15.07 -7.06 -27.43
N ILE A 48 13.83 -6.62 -27.66
CA ILE A 48 12.87 -7.32 -28.55
C ILE A 48 13.38 -7.41 -30.00
N LEU A 49 14.13 -6.40 -30.46
CA LEU A 49 14.69 -6.36 -31.82
C LEU A 49 16.03 -7.10 -31.96
N ASP A 50 16.75 -7.26 -30.85
CA ASP A 50 18.10 -7.84 -30.79
C ASP A 50 18.33 -8.48 -29.41
N ASP A 51 18.26 -9.81 -29.35
CA ASP A 51 18.44 -10.62 -28.14
C ASP A 51 19.84 -10.46 -27.50
N SER A 52 20.81 -9.85 -28.21
CA SER A 52 22.14 -9.56 -27.64
C SER A 52 22.18 -8.32 -26.75
N GLN A 53 21.14 -7.48 -26.80
CA GLN A 53 20.98 -6.31 -25.93
C GLN A 53 20.53 -6.71 -24.52
N PRO A 54 20.78 -5.89 -23.49
CA PRO A 54 20.33 -6.19 -22.14
C PRO A 54 18.79 -6.17 -22.02
N GLU A 55 18.25 -7.17 -21.33
CA GLU A 55 16.84 -7.22 -20.96
C GLU A 55 16.52 -6.12 -19.92
N LEU A 56 15.27 -5.67 -19.91
CA LEU A 56 14.79 -4.73 -18.90
C LEU A 56 14.84 -5.38 -17.52
N GLN A 57 15.51 -4.74 -16.56
CA GLN A 57 15.56 -5.24 -15.19
C GLN A 57 14.18 -5.16 -14.54
N ALA A 58 13.76 -6.28 -13.95
CA ALA A 58 12.56 -6.30 -13.11
C ALA A 58 12.80 -5.58 -11.79
N PHE A 59 11.77 -4.92 -11.27
CA PHE A 59 11.80 -4.35 -9.93
C PHE A 59 11.79 -5.45 -8.87
N PRO A 60 12.48 -5.26 -7.74
CA PRO A 60 12.45 -6.24 -6.65
C PRO A 60 11.02 -6.36 -6.10
N SER A 61 10.52 -7.58 -6.00
CA SER A 61 9.24 -7.90 -5.37
C SER A 61 9.45 -8.44 -3.96
N ILE A 62 8.46 -8.23 -3.09
CA ILE A 62 8.41 -8.88 -1.78
C ILE A 62 7.79 -10.28 -1.97
N PRO A 63 8.50 -11.38 -1.67
CA PRO A 63 7.90 -12.71 -1.75
C PRO A 63 6.81 -12.85 -0.70
N ILE A 64 5.63 -13.31 -1.12
CA ILE A 64 4.42 -13.43 -0.29
C ILE A 64 3.99 -14.88 -0.06
N ASP A 65 4.88 -15.83 -0.33
CA ASP A 65 4.62 -17.26 -0.22
C ASP A 65 4.41 -17.69 1.26
N GLY A 66 3.42 -18.56 1.47
CA GLY A 66 3.10 -19.14 2.79
C GLY A 66 2.64 -18.09 3.81
N ASP A 67 3.26 -18.09 4.99
CA ASP A 67 2.90 -17.19 6.10
C ASP A 67 3.15 -15.71 5.79
N LYS A 68 3.95 -15.40 4.77
CA LYS A 68 4.24 -14.02 4.35
C LYS A 68 3.02 -13.34 3.74
N GLU A 69 2.12 -14.08 3.11
CA GLU A 69 0.86 -13.53 2.59
C GLU A 69 0.01 -12.97 3.73
N LEU A 70 -0.07 -13.72 4.83
CA LEU A 70 -0.80 -13.30 6.02
C LEU A 70 -0.17 -12.05 6.65
N GLN A 71 1.16 -12.04 6.81
CA GLN A 71 1.89 -10.87 7.32
C GLN A 71 1.66 -9.64 6.45
N TYR A 72 1.74 -9.81 5.12
CA TYR A 72 1.48 -8.75 4.17
C TYR A 72 0.05 -8.20 4.31
N LYS A 73 -0.96 -9.09 4.36
CA LYS A 73 -2.37 -8.72 4.57
C LYS A 73 -2.59 -7.99 5.89
N LEU A 74 -1.92 -8.40 6.96
CA LEU A 74 -1.98 -7.74 8.27
C LEU A 74 -1.38 -6.32 8.25
N VAL A 75 -0.25 -6.12 7.56
CA VAL A 75 0.34 -4.79 7.39
C VAL A 75 -0.56 -3.90 6.53
N LEU A 76 -1.07 -4.44 5.42
CA LEU A 76 -1.97 -3.71 4.53
C LEU A 76 -3.28 -3.32 5.24
N GLU A 77 -3.86 -4.23 6.01
CA GLU A 77 -5.00 -3.98 6.88
C GLU A 77 -4.70 -2.86 7.89
N PHE A 78 -3.56 -2.94 8.58
CA PHE A 78 -3.16 -1.92 9.55
C PHE A 78 -3.10 -0.53 8.93
N LEU A 79 -2.47 -0.41 7.75
CA LEU A 79 -2.37 0.88 7.07
C LEU A 79 -3.75 1.43 6.69
N GLN A 80 -4.67 0.57 6.27
CA GLN A 80 -6.05 0.94 5.94
C GLN A 80 -6.85 1.38 7.18
N SER A 81 -6.81 0.58 8.25
CA SER A 81 -7.59 0.83 9.47
C SER A 81 -7.04 2.00 10.29
N ALA A 82 -5.73 2.23 10.27
CA ALA A 82 -5.10 3.40 10.89
C ALA A 82 -5.38 4.71 10.13
N GLY A 83 -5.99 4.66 8.94
CA GLY A 83 -6.41 5.83 8.17
C GLY A 83 -5.32 6.44 7.28
N PHE A 84 -4.26 5.69 6.96
CA PHE A 84 -3.26 6.17 6.00
C PHE A 84 -3.84 6.17 4.58
N LYS A 85 -3.95 7.35 3.97
CA LYS A 85 -4.64 7.54 2.68
C LYS A 85 -3.86 6.98 1.48
N PHE A 86 -2.52 7.04 1.51
CA PHE A 86 -1.66 6.68 0.38
C PHE A 86 -0.80 5.45 0.63
N ALA A 87 -0.38 5.22 1.88
CA ALA A 87 0.53 4.14 2.23
C ALA A 87 0.02 2.74 1.80
N PRO A 88 -1.29 2.39 1.90
CA PRO A 88 -1.79 1.12 1.38
C PRO A 88 -1.54 0.94 -0.12
N ALA A 89 -1.75 2.00 -0.91
CA ALA A 89 -1.54 1.96 -2.35
C ALA A 89 -0.06 1.85 -2.68
N VAL A 90 0.79 2.63 -2.00
CA VAL A 90 2.25 2.58 -2.17
C VAL A 90 2.78 1.19 -1.86
N LEU A 91 2.38 0.60 -0.72
CA LEU A 91 2.80 -0.76 -0.34
C LEU A 91 2.44 -1.78 -1.43
N LYS A 92 1.22 -1.71 -1.97
CA LYS A 92 0.76 -2.60 -3.05
C LYS A 92 1.64 -2.52 -4.29
N PHE A 93 1.94 -1.31 -4.77
CA PHE A 93 2.75 -1.14 -5.97
C PHE A 93 4.24 -1.43 -5.73
N GLU A 94 4.80 -0.96 -4.62
CA GLU A 94 6.22 -1.17 -4.31
C GLU A 94 6.55 -2.64 -4.02
N SER A 95 5.60 -3.39 -3.44
CA SER A 95 5.77 -4.83 -3.21
C SER A 95 5.54 -5.69 -4.46
N GLN A 96 5.06 -5.08 -5.55
CA GLN A 96 4.64 -5.75 -6.80
C GLN A 96 3.38 -6.62 -6.66
N HIS A 97 2.46 -6.26 -5.75
CA HIS A 97 1.18 -6.98 -5.52
C HIS A 97 -0.05 -6.06 -5.55
N PRO A 98 -0.30 -5.33 -6.66
CA PRO A 98 -1.46 -4.42 -6.78
C PRO A 98 -2.82 -5.11 -6.66
N GLU A 99 -2.89 -6.39 -7.03
CA GLU A 99 -4.10 -7.21 -7.04
C GLU A 99 -4.53 -7.71 -5.65
N ILE A 100 -3.63 -7.68 -4.66
CA ILE A 100 -3.98 -8.16 -3.33
C ILE A 100 -4.93 -7.18 -2.66
N GLU A 101 -6.12 -7.66 -2.35
CA GLU A 101 -7.11 -6.95 -1.55
C GLU A 101 -7.24 -7.57 -0.16
N VAL A 102 -7.63 -6.74 0.79
CA VAL A 102 -7.87 -7.15 2.17
C VAL A 102 -9.36 -7.05 2.43
N ASP A 103 -10.03 -8.20 2.56
CA ASP A 103 -11.32 -8.25 3.22
C ASP A 103 -11.07 -8.33 4.73
N ARG A 104 -11.26 -7.19 5.41
CA ARG A 104 -11.09 -7.09 6.86
C ARG A 104 -11.95 -8.11 7.61
N ARG A 105 -13.19 -8.35 7.18
CA ARG A 105 -14.11 -9.25 7.89
C ARG A 105 -13.67 -10.70 7.72
N GLU A 106 -13.21 -11.08 6.54
CA GLU A 106 -12.67 -12.43 6.29
C GLU A 106 -11.38 -12.66 7.08
N LEU A 107 -10.43 -11.73 6.99
CA LEU A 107 -9.14 -11.81 7.68
C LEU A 107 -9.30 -11.90 9.21
N GLY A 108 -10.22 -11.10 9.77
CA GLY A 108 -10.48 -11.14 11.20
C GLY A 108 -11.13 -12.46 11.64
N LYS A 109 -12.03 -13.02 10.84
CA LYS A 109 -12.62 -14.34 11.12
C LYS A 109 -11.60 -15.46 11.07
N SER A 110 -10.68 -15.44 10.10
CA SER A 110 -9.65 -16.48 9.99
C SER A 110 -8.67 -16.47 11.17
N LEU A 111 -8.49 -15.31 11.81
CA LEU A 111 -7.62 -15.12 12.97
C LEU A 111 -8.37 -15.15 14.32
N ASN A 112 -9.69 -15.36 14.30
CA ASN A 112 -10.54 -15.31 15.49
C ASN A 112 -10.47 -13.96 16.26
N LEU A 113 -10.30 -12.86 15.52
CA LEU A 113 -10.16 -11.51 16.07
C LEU A 113 -11.48 -10.74 16.10
N CYS A 114 -11.51 -9.65 16.86
CA CYS A 114 -12.66 -8.75 16.96
C CYS A 114 -12.87 -8.00 15.63
N THR A 115 -13.95 -8.32 14.92
CA THR A 115 -14.22 -7.76 13.58
C THR A 115 -15.13 -6.53 13.56
N TYR A 116 -15.73 -6.16 14.70
CA TYR A 116 -16.73 -5.08 14.77
C TYR A 116 -16.12 -3.72 15.12
N ASP A 117 -14.94 -3.68 15.74
CA ASP A 117 -14.20 -2.44 15.98
C ASP A 117 -13.25 -2.11 14.81
N ARG A 118 -12.70 -0.89 14.84
CA ARG A 118 -11.74 -0.38 13.84
C ARG A 118 -10.28 -0.55 14.28
N THR A 119 -10.02 -1.23 15.38
CA THR A 119 -8.67 -1.46 15.88
C THR A 119 -7.94 -2.35 14.87
N PRO A 120 -6.77 -1.94 14.36
CA PRO A 120 -5.98 -2.80 13.46
C PRO A 120 -5.72 -4.18 14.06
N TYR A 121 -5.78 -5.24 13.26
CA TYR A 121 -5.59 -6.61 13.74
C TYR A 121 -4.19 -6.85 14.29
N LEU A 122 -3.16 -6.21 13.73
CA LEU A 122 -1.82 -6.24 14.32
C LEU A 122 -1.81 -5.71 15.76
N VAL A 123 -2.61 -4.70 16.07
CA VAL A 123 -2.71 -4.17 17.44
C VAL A 123 -3.42 -5.18 18.33
N GLN A 124 -4.55 -5.76 17.88
CA GLN A 124 -5.27 -6.78 18.63
C GLN A 124 -4.38 -7.99 18.95
N LEU A 125 -3.61 -8.48 17.99
CA LEU A 125 -2.68 -9.61 18.17
C LEU A 125 -1.60 -9.30 19.22
N VAL A 126 -1.00 -8.10 19.17
CA VAL A 126 0.01 -7.69 20.14
C VAL A 126 -0.60 -7.54 21.54
N GLU A 127 -1.80 -6.98 21.66
CA GLU A 127 -2.51 -6.85 22.94
C GLU A 127 -2.84 -8.22 23.56
N GLU A 128 -3.26 -9.20 22.77
CA GLU A 128 -3.50 -10.57 23.24
C GLU A 128 -2.20 -11.26 23.70
N GLN A 129 -1.10 -11.05 22.96
CA GLN A 129 0.21 -11.58 23.33
C GLN A 129 0.71 -10.97 24.65
N LEU A 130 0.53 -9.67 24.85
CA LEU A 130 0.93 -8.98 26.08
C LEU A 130 0.14 -9.49 27.29
N LYS A 131 -1.18 -9.67 27.17
CA LYS A 131 -2.01 -10.24 28.25
C LYS A 131 -1.57 -11.64 28.65
N THR A 132 -1.27 -12.48 27.65
CA THR A 132 -0.79 -13.84 27.90
C THR A 132 0.53 -13.85 28.69
N LEU A 133 1.42 -12.89 28.43
CA LEU A 133 2.69 -12.75 29.16
C LEU A 133 2.53 -12.16 30.57
N GLU A 134 1.48 -11.40 30.84
CA GLU A 134 1.18 -10.85 32.17
C GLU A 134 0.47 -11.87 33.08
N ASP A 135 -0.22 -12.84 32.49
CA ASP A 135 -0.91 -13.92 33.19
C ASP A 135 0.00 -15.15 33.51
N GLU A 136 1.25 -15.15 33.02
CA GLU A 136 2.33 -16.13 33.31
C GLU A 136 3.24 -15.69 34.47
#